data_AF-A0A6G3PPD8-F1
#
_entry.id   AF-A0A6G3PPD8-F1
#
_cell.length_a   1.000
_cell.length_b   1.000
_cell.length_c   1.000
_cell.angle_alpha   90.00
_cell.angle_beta   90.00
_cell.angle_gamma   90.00
#
_symmetry.space_group_name_H-M   'P 1'
#
loop_
_entity.id
_entity.type
_entity.pdbx_description
1 polymer ?
#
loop_
_entity_poly.entity_id
_entity_poly.type
_entity_poly.pdbx_seq_one_letter_code
_entity_poly.pdbx_strand_id
1 'polypeptide(L)'
;GTAEGDRLAAWLRADEPVAPVLRHPATAVSRPSAANWWQRSATGARQVLLATRERAVIRRDFPPAFHWLGRAQLPQARQCYHWGPERSSHWTATLPEDPETLAAWLLPDLLFAADEGQRGAVGFLPALAESTGVTGGATHLALAYALGARHQEDRTAAVDALLVLAGRDRLDGALLGRELAILVDRDLVKVNRTADALGTAAATGAHRTVLAVLAAMLPGLLAYEKTPRGLGDLLSVAAGCAERCGTGGIGPIAGLAETAGRKGSSQTVRQAARLLAAFP
;
A
#
# COMPACT_ATOMS: atom_id res chain seq x y z
N GLY A 1 -11.43 32.34 23.81
CA GLY A 1 -10.15 32.73 23.22
C GLY A 1 -10.40 33.92 22.31
N THR A 2 -9.67 34.07 21.21
CA THR A 2 -10.15 34.85 20.07
C THR A 2 -11.23 34.06 19.31
N ALA A 3 -12.08 34.72 18.53
CA ALA A 3 -13.11 34.03 17.72
C ALA A 3 -12.48 33.06 16.70
N GLU A 4 -11.27 33.36 16.21
CA GLU A 4 -10.46 32.48 15.37
C GLU A 4 -9.95 31.27 16.16
N GLY A 5 -9.48 31.48 17.39
CA GLY A 5 -9.02 30.41 18.27
C GLY A 5 -10.14 29.46 18.67
N ASP A 6 -11.33 29.99 18.96
CA ASP A 6 -12.50 29.19 19.31
C ASP A 6 -13.00 28.38 18.09
N ARG A 7 -12.90 28.93 16.86
CA ARG A 7 -13.16 28.21 15.60
C ARG A 7 -12.17 27.08 15.34
N LEU A 8 -10.86 27.35 15.48
CA LEU A 8 -9.83 26.32 15.33
C LEU A 8 -10.01 25.20 16.36
N ALA A 9 -10.30 25.56 17.61
CA ALA A 9 -10.54 24.60 18.67
C ALA A 9 -11.82 23.77 18.43
N ALA A 10 -12.88 24.37 17.90
CA ALA A 10 -14.09 23.63 17.49
C ALA A 10 -13.77 22.64 16.35
N TRP A 11 -12.96 23.05 15.39
CA TRP A 11 -12.52 22.21 14.27
C TRP A 11 -11.66 21.03 14.74
N LEU A 12 -10.66 21.27 15.60
CA LEU A 12 -9.83 20.20 16.17
C LEU A 12 -10.65 19.19 17.00
N ARG A 13 -11.70 19.66 17.71
CA ARG A 13 -12.59 18.78 18.49
C ARG A 13 -13.62 18.02 17.66
N ALA A 14 -13.86 18.43 16.42
CA ALA A 14 -14.79 17.73 15.53
C ALA A 14 -14.26 16.36 15.08
N ASP A 15 -12.95 16.09 15.30
CA ASP A 15 -12.29 14.82 14.96
C ASP A 15 -12.50 14.39 13.50
N GLU A 16 -12.53 15.39 12.61
CA GLU A 16 -12.76 15.19 11.18
C GLU A 16 -11.47 15.40 10.39
N PRO A 17 -11.14 14.50 9.45
CA PRO A 17 -9.91 14.58 8.66
C PRO A 17 -9.83 15.88 7.86
N VAL A 18 -8.64 16.45 7.73
CA VAL A 18 -8.36 17.71 7.05
C VAL A 18 -8.87 17.68 5.61
N ALA A 19 -8.64 16.57 4.90
CA ALA A 19 -9.16 16.37 3.57
C ALA A 19 -9.57 14.89 3.37
N PRO A 20 -10.88 14.56 3.39
CA PRO A 20 -11.34 13.19 3.30
C PRO A 20 -10.78 12.46 2.07
N VAL A 21 -10.08 11.35 2.29
CA VAL A 21 -9.54 10.50 1.23
C VAL A 21 -10.68 9.82 0.47
N LEU A 22 -10.64 9.89 -0.86
CA LEU A 22 -11.60 9.18 -1.70
C LEU A 22 -11.27 7.69 -1.71
N ARG A 23 -12.30 6.84 -1.54
CA ARG A 23 -12.15 5.38 -1.40
C ARG A 23 -11.61 4.67 -2.65
N HIS A 24 -11.59 5.33 -3.80
CA HIS A 24 -11.13 4.75 -5.06
C HIS A 24 -9.89 5.48 -5.56
N PRO A 25 -8.90 4.76 -6.09
CA PRO A 25 -7.77 5.38 -6.77
C PRO A 25 -8.27 6.37 -7.82
N ALA A 26 -7.70 7.58 -7.83
CA ALA A 26 -7.98 8.65 -8.78
C ALA A 26 -7.70 8.21 -10.24
N THR A 27 -6.97 7.13 -10.42
CA THR A 27 -6.75 6.45 -11.69
C THR A 27 -7.19 4.99 -11.60
N ALA A 28 -8.44 4.71 -11.95
CA ALA A 28 -8.85 3.37 -12.36
C ALA A 28 -8.79 3.33 -13.90
N VAL A 29 -7.69 2.84 -14.48
CA VAL A 29 -7.66 2.57 -15.93
C VAL A 29 -8.16 1.14 -16.15
N SER A 30 -9.13 1.01 -17.06
CA SER A 30 -9.76 -0.23 -17.49
C SER A 30 -8.73 -1.28 -17.96
N ARG A 31 -8.98 -2.55 -17.64
CA ARG A 31 -8.27 -3.71 -18.21
C ARG A 31 -8.30 -3.64 -19.74
N PRO A 32 -7.15 -3.63 -20.45
CA PRO A 32 -7.15 -3.84 -21.89
C PRO A 32 -7.48 -5.32 -22.19
N SER A 33 -8.25 -5.57 -23.25
CA SER A 33 -8.50 -6.92 -23.76
C SER A 33 -7.22 -7.54 -24.34
N ALA A 34 -7.19 -8.88 -24.42
CA ALA A 34 -6.04 -9.71 -24.78
C ALA A 34 -5.31 -9.31 -26.09
N ALA A 35 -5.97 -8.53 -26.95
CA ALA A 35 -5.41 -8.06 -28.21
C ALA A 35 -4.25 -7.05 -28.06
N ASN A 36 -4.11 -6.33 -26.94
CA ASN A 36 -3.22 -5.15 -26.87
C ASN A 36 -2.08 -5.26 -25.85
N TRP A 37 -1.47 -6.44 -25.70
CA TRP A 37 -0.42 -6.69 -24.70
C TRP A 37 0.84 -5.80 -24.85
N TRP A 38 1.11 -5.25 -26.05
CA TRP A 38 2.22 -4.32 -26.33
C TRP A 38 1.90 -2.85 -25.98
N GLN A 39 0.62 -2.49 -25.81
CA GLN A 39 0.23 -1.15 -25.34
C GLN A 39 0.50 -0.96 -23.84
N ARG A 40 1.02 -1.98 -23.14
CA ARG A 40 1.53 -1.89 -21.78
C ARG A 40 2.55 -0.75 -21.61
N SER A 41 3.22 -0.29 -22.65
CA SER A 41 4.41 0.57 -22.52
C SER A 41 4.28 2.00 -23.06
N ALA A 42 3.11 2.48 -23.53
CA ALA A 42 3.10 3.75 -24.29
C ALA A 42 2.09 4.85 -23.92
N THR A 43 0.87 4.59 -23.42
CA THR A 43 -0.12 5.71 -23.37
C THR A 43 -1.27 5.58 -22.36
N GLY A 44 -1.06 4.89 -21.24
CA GLY A 44 -1.98 4.95 -20.09
C GLY A 44 -1.18 5.14 -18.81
N ALA A 45 -1.46 6.19 -18.04
CA ALA A 45 -0.73 6.46 -16.80
C ALA A 45 -0.81 5.24 -15.87
N ARG A 46 0.31 4.52 -15.74
CA ARG A 46 0.50 3.45 -14.77
C ARG A 46 0.64 4.09 -13.40
N GLN A 47 -0.45 4.59 -12.83
CA GLN A 47 -0.43 5.19 -11.51
C GLN A 47 -1.63 4.70 -10.72
N VAL A 48 -1.45 4.49 -9.43
CA VAL A 48 -2.52 4.22 -8.46
C VAL A 48 -2.31 5.22 -7.34
N LEU A 49 -3.06 6.30 -7.35
CA LEU A 49 -2.94 7.38 -6.36
C LEU A 49 -4.34 7.66 -5.82
N LEU A 50 -4.45 8.13 -4.58
CA LEU A 50 -5.74 8.51 -3.99
C LEU A 50 -5.86 10.01 -3.94
N ALA A 51 -7.01 10.51 -4.36
CA ALA A 51 -7.33 11.92 -4.26
C ALA A 51 -7.99 12.23 -2.92
N THR A 52 -7.85 13.48 -2.48
CA THR A 52 -8.58 14.00 -1.33
C THR A 52 -9.69 14.94 -1.80
N ARG A 53 -10.84 14.87 -1.13
CA ARG A 53 -11.98 15.73 -1.43
C ARG A 53 -11.72 17.14 -0.91
N GLU A 54 -12.26 18.12 -1.63
CA GLU A 54 -12.32 19.50 -1.15
C GLU A 54 -13.08 19.60 0.19
N ARG A 55 -12.58 20.45 1.09
CA ARG A 55 -13.23 20.81 2.35
C ARG A 55 -13.51 22.32 2.36
N ALA A 56 -14.72 22.68 1.95
CA ALA A 56 -15.15 24.08 1.79
C ALA A 56 -15.05 24.91 3.09
N VAL A 57 -15.20 24.27 4.26
CA VAL A 57 -15.06 24.92 5.57
C VAL A 57 -13.69 25.55 5.74
N ILE A 58 -12.61 24.87 5.35
CA ILE A 58 -11.24 25.42 5.44
C ILE A 58 -11.08 26.61 4.49
N ARG A 59 -11.69 26.56 3.31
CA ARG A 59 -11.62 27.66 2.34
C ARG A 59 -12.45 28.88 2.74
N ARG A 60 -13.54 28.67 3.48
CA ARG A 60 -14.46 29.74 3.89
C ARG A 60 -14.05 30.38 5.21
N ASP A 61 -13.63 29.56 6.17
CA ASP A 61 -13.60 29.96 7.58
C ASP A 61 -12.18 30.20 8.11
N PHE A 62 -11.14 29.80 7.36
CA PHE A 62 -9.72 29.98 7.73
C PHE A 62 -9.03 31.10 6.92
N PRO A 63 -7.88 31.63 7.40
CA PRO A 63 -7.09 32.59 6.64
C PRO A 63 -6.63 32.05 5.26
N PRO A 64 -6.42 32.93 4.26
CA PRO A 64 -6.02 32.53 2.90
C PRO A 64 -4.78 31.62 2.84
N ALA A 65 -3.85 31.78 3.78
CA ALA A 65 -2.65 30.94 3.89
C ALA A 65 -2.94 29.45 4.13
N PHE A 66 -4.13 29.10 4.65
CA PHE A 66 -4.54 27.72 4.93
C PHE A 66 -5.51 27.15 3.91
N HIS A 67 -6.02 27.96 2.96
CA HIS A 67 -7.02 27.52 1.99
C HIS A 67 -6.54 26.36 1.13
N TRP A 68 -5.23 26.21 0.93
CA TRP A 68 -4.66 25.11 0.16
C TRP A 68 -4.89 23.74 0.82
N LEU A 69 -5.00 23.66 2.16
CA LEU A 69 -5.33 22.43 2.90
C LEU A 69 -6.74 21.93 2.58
N GLY A 70 -7.67 22.86 2.28
CA GLY A 70 -9.05 22.56 1.94
C GLY A 70 -9.30 22.31 0.46
N ARG A 71 -8.29 22.42 -0.41
CA ARG A 71 -8.46 22.16 -1.85
C ARG A 71 -8.49 20.66 -2.11
N ALA A 72 -9.30 20.24 -3.09
CA ALA A 72 -9.17 18.89 -3.62
C ALA A 72 -7.74 18.69 -4.15
N GLN A 73 -7.01 17.75 -3.56
CA GLN A 73 -5.71 17.34 -4.11
C GLN A 73 -5.96 16.17 -5.04
N LEU A 74 -5.90 16.46 -6.33
CA LEU A 74 -5.76 15.44 -7.36
C LEU A 74 -4.26 15.17 -7.52
N PRO A 75 -3.79 13.98 -7.15
CA PRO A 75 -2.37 13.68 -7.21
C PRO A 75 -1.91 13.75 -8.66
N GLN A 76 -0.99 14.67 -8.94
CA GLN A 76 -0.30 14.75 -10.23
C GLN A 76 0.98 13.91 -10.12
N ALA A 77 1.27 13.05 -11.09
CA ALA A 77 2.58 12.39 -11.22
C ALA A 77 3.64 13.39 -11.70
N ARG A 78 3.84 14.45 -10.92
CA ARG A 78 4.92 15.41 -11.08
C ARG A 78 5.62 15.48 -9.75
N GLN A 79 6.91 15.17 -9.75
CA GLN A 79 7.78 15.44 -8.60
C GLN A 79 7.70 16.94 -8.32
N CYS A 80 7.05 17.30 -7.22
CA CYS A 80 7.10 18.66 -6.73
C CYS A 80 8.13 18.68 -5.60
N TYR A 81 9.20 19.43 -5.79
CA TYR A 81 10.34 19.50 -4.87
C TYR A 81 9.97 19.90 -3.43
N HIS A 82 8.74 20.38 -3.19
CA HIS A 82 8.22 20.68 -1.86
C HIS A 82 7.78 19.44 -1.06
N TRP A 83 7.54 18.30 -1.70
CA TRP A 83 6.91 17.14 -1.06
C TRP A 83 7.90 16.05 -0.63
N GLY A 84 9.15 16.11 -1.13
CA GLY A 84 10.15 15.08 -0.88
C GLY A 84 10.70 15.00 0.56
N PRO A 85 11.22 13.83 0.98
CA PRO A 85 11.64 13.50 2.35
C PRO A 85 12.67 14.46 2.95
N GLU A 86 13.59 14.95 2.12
CA GLU A 86 14.65 15.88 2.51
C GLU A 86 14.12 17.24 2.99
N ARG A 87 12.87 17.59 2.67
CA ARG A 87 12.23 18.86 3.03
C ARG A 87 10.97 18.70 3.89
N SER A 88 10.54 17.45 4.12
CA SER A 88 9.19 17.11 4.56
C SER A 88 9.13 16.26 5.82
N SER A 89 10.22 16.18 6.60
CA SER A 89 10.21 15.56 7.95
C SER A 89 9.18 16.20 8.89
N HIS A 90 8.68 17.40 8.56
CA HIS A 90 7.69 18.13 9.33
C HIS A 90 6.24 17.78 8.99
N TRP A 91 5.93 17.08 7.88
CA TRP A 91 4.52 16.84 7.52
C TRP A 91 3.77 16.00 8.55
N THR A 92 4.45 15.04 9.15
CA THR A 92 3.90 14.20 10.22
C THR A 92 3.69 15.02 11.50
N ALA A 93 4.43 16.11 11.69
CA ALA A 93 4.17 17.09 12.75
C ALA A 93 3.03 18.06 12.39
N THR A 94 2.74 18.29 11.10
CA THR A 94 1.64 19.14 10.64
C THR A 94 0.28 18.46 10.83
N LEU A 95 0.20 17.14 10.58
CA LEU A 95 -1.04 16.33 10.64
C LEU A 95 -0.86 15.04 11.47
N PRO A 96 -0.51 15.11 12.77
CA PRO A 96 -0.21 13.92 13.58
C PRO A 96 -1.42 13.00 13.79
N GLU A 97 -2.63 13.57 13.80
CA GLU A 97 -3.90 12.85 13.98
C GLU A 97 -4.59 12.47 12.66
N ASP A 98 -4.02 12.84 11.51
CA ASP A 98 -4.59 12.55 10.19
C ASP A 98 -3.56 11.88 9.25
N PRO A 99 -3.09 10.67 9.61
CA PRO A 99 -2.13 9.92 8.81
C PRO A 99 -2.71 9.56 7.43
N GLU A 100 -4.01 9.36 7.33
CA GLU A 100 -4.66 8.93 6.09
C GLU A 100 -4.61 10.02 5.01
N THR A 101 -4.92 11.27 5.36
CA THR A 101 -4.76 12.41 4.44
C THR A 101 -3.30 12.60 4.05
N LEU A 102 -2.40 12.50 5.03
CA LEU A 102 -0.97 12.66 4.79
C LEU A 102 -0.42 11.59 3.84
N ALA A 103 -0.80 10.33 4.04
CA ALA A 103 -0.44 9.22 3.17
C ALA A 103 -0.90 9.51 1.73
N ALA A 104 -2.14 9.97 1.54
CA ALA A 104 -2.67 10.28 0.21
C ALA A 104 -1.87 11.37 -0.52
N TRP A 105 -1.42 12.41 0.19
CA TRP A 105 -0.61 13.49 -0.38
C TRP A 105 0.80 13.05 -0.76
N LEU A 106 1.38 12.08 -0.04
CA LEU A 106 2.75 11.60 -0.24
C LEU A 106 2.85 10.39 -1.19
N LEU A 107 1.73 9.83 -1.64
CA LEU A 107 1.71 8.72 -2.61
C LEU A 107 2.52 8.96 -3.89
N PRO A 108 2.57 10.17 -4.50
CA PRO A 108 3.38 10.42 -5.68
C PRO A 108 4.87 10.11 -5.46
N ASP A 109 5.44 10.47 -4.30
CA ASP A 109 6.87 10.22 -4.03
C ASP A 109 7.15 8.73 -3.86
N LEU A 110 6.23 7.99 -3.24
CA LEU A 110 6.31 6.53 -3.10
C LEU A 110 6.19 5.81 -4.45
N LEU A 111 5.33 6.29 -5.34
CA LEU A 111 5.24 5.83 -6.72
C LEU A 111 6.62 5.94 -7.41
N PHE A 112 7.29 7.09 -7.30
CA PHE A 112 8.62 7.30 -7.89
C PHE A 112 9.70 6.42 -7.25
N ALA A 113 9.63 6.12 -5.95
CA ALA A 113 10.56 5.19 -5.32
C ALA A 113 10.38 3.72 -5.75
N ALA A 114 9.15 3.31 -6.03
CA ALA A 114 8.87 1.98 -6.55
C ALA A 114 9.28 1.81 -8.02
N ASP A 115 8.94 2.80 -8.85
CA ASP A 115 9.13 2.75 -10.31
C ASP A 115 10.52 3.23 -10.76
N GLU A 116 10.88 4.48 -10.45
CA GLU A 116 12.12 5.12 -10.89
C GLU A 116 13.30 4.84 -9.94
N GLY A 117 13.02 4.59 -8.66
CA GLY A 117 14.02 4.32 -7.64
C GLY A 117 14.58 5.58 -7.00
N GLN A 118 13.74 6.58 -6.74
CA GLN A 118 14.08 7.69 -5.84
C GLN A 118 14.45 7.13 -4.45
N ARG A 119 15.62 7.49 -3.91
CA ARG A 119 16.03 7.06 -2.55
C ARG A 119 15.34 7.89 -1.48
N GLY A 120 15.03 7.26 -0.35
CA GLY A 120 14.59 7.95 0.87
C GLY A 120 13.12 8.39 0.85
N ALA A 121 12.38 8.15 -0.25
CA ALA A 121 10.97 8.56 -0.40
C ALA A 121 10.06 8.03 0.72
N VAL A 122 10.47 6.94 1.38
CA VAL A 122 9.73 6.28 2.46
C VAL A 122 10.02 6.87 3.85
N GLY A 123 10.85 7.91 3.97
CA GLY A 123 11.33 8.45 5.25
C GLY A 123 10.24 8.92 6.22
N PHE A 124 9.01 9.14 5.73
CA PHE A 124 7.86 9.51 6.55
C PHE A 124 7.09 8.30 7.13
N LEU A 125 7.32 7.07 6.65
CA LEU A 125 6.57 5.89 7.06
C LEU A 125 6.67 5.55 8.55
N PRO A 126 7.83 5.67 9.23
CA PRO A 126 7.90 5.42 10.65
C PRO A 126 6.94 6.33 11.44
N ALA A 127 6.98 7.63 11.15
CA ALA A 127 6.09 8.60 11.80
C ALA A 127 4.61 8.41 11.38
N LEU A 128 4.34 7.95 10.16
CA LEU A 128 2.99 7.54 9.76
C LEU A 128 2.49 6.33 10.57
N ALA A 129 3.34 5.34 10.79
CA ALA A 129 3.01 4.14 11.57
C ALA A 129 2.81 4.45 13.06
N GLU A 130 3.56 5.41 13.58
CA GLU A 130 3.51 5.85 14.99
C GLU A 130 2.36 6.83 15.29
N SER A 131 1.78 7.45 14.26
CA SER A 131 0.62 8.35 14.37
C SER A 131 -0.55 7.72 15.15
N THR A 132 -1.46 8.54 15.68
CA THR A 132 -2.61 8.07 16.47
C THR A 132 -3.92 8.03 15.68
N GLY A 133 -3.98 8.67 14.52
CA GLY A 133 -5.21 8.76 13.71
C GLY A 133 -5.67 7.44 13.07
N VAL A 134 -6.80 7.48 12.37
CA VAL A 134 -7.36 6.28 11.71
C VAL A 134 -6.52 5.91 10.48
N THR A 135 -6.14 4.64 10.35
CA THR A 135 -5.46 4.11 9.16
C THR A 135 -6.48 3.54 8.18
N GLY A 136 -6.36 3.90 6.91
CA GLY A 136 -7.27 3.48 5.86
C GLY A 136 -6.56 3.12 4.55
N GLY A 137 -7.29 3.24 3.44
CA GLY A 137 -6.79 2.84 2.11
C GLY A 137 -5.52 3.55 1.68
N ALA A 138 -5.35 4.84 1.98
CA ALA A 138 -4.14 5.57 1.63
C ALA A 138 -2.92 5.11 2.42
N THR A 139 -3.08 4.84 3.72
CA THR A 139 -2.00 4.29 4.55
C THR A 139 -1.55 2.93 4.03
N HIS A 140 -2.49 2.05 3.69
CA HIS A 140 -2.17 0.70 3.17
C HIS A 140 -1.58 0.74 1.76
N LEU A 141 -2.06 1.63 0.88
CA LEU A 141 -1.50 1.83 -0.45
C LEU A 141 -0.08 2.42 -0.38
N ALA A 142 0.16 3.36 0.54
CA ALA A 142 1.49 3.91 0.78
C ALA A 142 2.48 2.81 1.22
N LEU A 143 2.05 1.98 2.18
CA LEU A 143 2.82 0.82 2.62
C LEU A 143 3.07 -0.18 1.47
N ALA A 144 2.07 -0.41 0.61
CA ALA A 144 2.20 -1.30 -0.55
C ALA A 144 3.27 -0.84 -1.54
N TYR A 145 3.33 0.46 -1.88
CA TYR A 145 4.41 1.00 -2.71
C TYR A 145 5.77 0.84 -2.06
N ALA A 146 5.87 1.11 -0.76
CA ALA A 146 7.13 1.07 -0.03
C ALA A 146 7.70 -0.35 0.11
N LEU A 147 6.85 -1.36 0.33
CA LEU A 147 7.26 -2.78 0.29
C LEU A 147 7.75 -3.19 -1.11
N GLY A 148 7.32 -2.46 -2.15
CA GLY A 148 7.75 -2.62 -3.53
C GLY A 148 8.96 -1.77 -3.94
N ALA A 149 9.51 -0.96 -3.04
CA ALA A 149 10.55 0.01 -3.33
C ALA A 149 11.80 -0.63 -3.95
N ARG A 150 12.43 0.08 -4.88
CA ARG A 150 13.63 -0.42 -5.58
C ARG A 150 14.79 -0.67 -4.64
N HIS A 151 15.02 0.24 -3.69
CA HIS A 151 16.14 0.16 -2.74
C HIS A 151 15.77 -0.69 -1.54
N GLN A 152 16.73 -1.49 -1.08
CA GLN A 152 16.53 -2.40 0.06
C GLN A 152 16.30 -1.64 1.35
N GLU A 153 17.01 -0.52 1.58
CA GLU A 153 16.84 0.35 2.74
C GLU A 153 15.39 0.83 2.87
N ASP A 154 14.78 1.26 1.76
CA ASP A 154 13.39 1.71 1.74
C ASP A 154 12.41 0.57 2.06
N ARG A 155 12.70 -0.65 1.56
CA ARG A 155 11.88 -1.84 1.89
C ARG A 155 12.02 -2.23 3.36
N THR A 156 13.21 -2.12 3.95
CA THR A 156 13.42 -2.39 5.38
C THR A 156 12.59 -1.42 6.23
N ALA A 157 12.62 -0.12 5.92
CA ALA A 157 11.78 0.87 6.60
C ALA A 157 10.28 0.58 6.44
N ALA A 158 9.86 0.08 5.28
CA ALA A 158 8.48 -0.36 5.06
C ALA A 158 8.11 -1.59 5.90
N VAL A 159 9.03 -2.54 6.08
CA VAL A 159 8.83 -3.69 6.97
C VAL A 159 8.69 -3.23 8.42
N ASP A 160 9.53 -2.31 8.90
CA ASP A 160 9.41 -1.78 10.26
C ASP A 160 8.05 -1.08 10.47
N ALA A 161 7.62 -0.25 9.51
CA ALA A 161 6.30 0.38 9.54
C ALA A 161 5.15 -0.64 9.55
N LEU A 162 5.25 -1.72 8.76
CA LEU A 162 4.30 -2.83 8.76
C LEU A 162 4.21 -3.48 10.14
N LEU A 163 5.34 -3.74 10.79
CA LEU A 163 5.40 -4.36 12.10
C LEU A 163 4.81 -3.46 13.20
N VAL A 164 5.09 -2.15 13.15
CA VAL A 164 4.50 -1.16 14.07
C VAL A 164 2.98 -1.08 13.90
N LEU A 165 2.49 -0.99 12.66
CA LEU A 165 1.05 -0.95 12.39
C LEU A 165 0.35 -2.24 12.83
N ALA A 166 0.96 -3.40 12.57
CA ALA A 166 0.43 -4.69 12.98
C ALA A 166 0.41 -4.84 14.52
N GLY A 167 1.48 -4.45 15.22
CA GLY A 167 1.56 -4.51 16.68
C GLY A 167 0.61 -3.56 17.40
N ARG A 168 0.05 -2.57 16.69
CA ARG A 168 -0.95 -1.62 17.20
C ARG A 168 -2.37 -1.94 16.74
N ASP A 169 -2.60 -3.09 16.12
CA ASP A 169 -3.89 -3.49 15.52
C ASP A 169 -4.46 -2.47 14.52
N ARG A 170 -3.56 -1.77 13.80
CA ARG A 170 -3.89 -0.72 12.82
C ARG A 170 -3.59 -1.13 11.38
N LEU A 171 -3.31 -2.42 11.16
CA LEU A 171 -3.05 -2.99 9.85
C LEU A 171 -4.17 -3.96 9.43
N ASP A 172 -4.89 -3.61 8.37
CA ASP A 172 -5.73 -4.54 7.62
C ASP A 172 -4.85 -5.26 6.57
N GLY A 173 -4.41 -6.47 6.93
CA GLY A 173 -3.59 -7.30 6.04
C GLY A 173 -4.29 -7.64 4.72
N ALA A 174 -5.62 -7.85 4.74
CA ALA A 174 -6.35 -8.17 3.52
C ALA A 174 -6.44 -6.96 2.58
N LEU A 175 -6.61 -5.75 3.12
CA LEU A 175 -6.55 -4.51 2.35
C LEU A 175 -5.17 -4.31 1.73
N LEU A 176 -4.09 -4.44 2.52
CA LEU A 176 -2.73 -4.34 2.01
C LEU A 176 -2.46 -5.34 0.87
N GLY A 177 -2.91 -6.58 1.03
CA GLY A 177 -2.76 -7.62 0.00
C GLY A 177 -3.47 -7.28 -1.31
N ARG A 178 -4.68 -6.70 -1.24
CA ARG A 178 -5.41 -6.23 -2.42
C ARG A 178 -4.71 -5.07 -3.12
N GLU A 179 -4.21 -4.09 -2.37
CA GLU A 179 -3.45 -2.97 -2.93
C GLU A 179 -2.17 -3.47 -3.63
N LEU A 180 -1.41 -4.37 -3.00
CA LEU A 180 -0.23 -4.99 -3.59
C LEU A 180 -0.57 -5.74 -4.90
N ALA A 181 -1.69 -6.46 -4.95
CA ALA A 181 -2.12 -7.15 -6.18
C ALA A 181 -2.43 -6.14 -7.31
N ILE A 182 -3.08 -5.02 -7.00
CA ILE A 182 -3.36 -3.94 -7.96
C ILE A 182 -2.07 -3.31 -8.47
N LEU A 183 -1.10 -3.04 -7.58
CA LEU A 183 0.19 -2.46 -7.96
C LEU A 183 1.00 -3.40 -8.86
N VAL A 184 1.02 -4.70 -8.56
CA VAL A 184 1.69 -5.69 -9.42
C VAL A 184 1.01 -5.77 -10.79
N ASP A 185 -0.33 -5.76 -10.85
CA ASP A 185 -1.06 -5.83 -12.12
C ASP A 185 -0.76 -4.65 -13.05
N ARG A 186 -0.51 -3.49 -12.46
CA ARG A 186 -0.14 -2.27 -13.19
C ARG A 186 1.37 -2.12 -13.43
N ASP A 187 2.14 -3.14 -13.08
CA ASP A 187 3.61 -3.16 -13.20
C ASP A 187 4.31 -2.05 -12.41
N LEU A 188 3.66 -1.56 -11.35
CA LEU A 188 4.16 -0.50 -10.45
C LEU A 188 5.09 -1.05 -9.37
N VAL A 189 4.91 -2.32 -9.02
CA VAL A 189 5.72 -3.02 -8.04
C VAL A 189 6.12 -4.38 -8.61
N LYS A 190 7.36 -4.81 -8.32
CA LYS A 190 7.88 -6.10 -8.78
C LYS A 190 7.63 -7.18 -7.73
N VAL A 191 7.04 -8.29 -8.16
CA VAL A 191 6.70 -9.47 -7.32
C VAL A 191 7.88 -9.93 -6.45
N ASN A 192 9.09 -10.04 -7.01
CA ASN A 192 10.27 -10.48 -6.25
C ASN A 192 10.60 -9.54 -5.08
N ARG A 193 10.42 -8.22 -5.25
CA ARG A 193 10.70 -7.24 -4.18
C ARG A 193 9.67 -7.34 -3.06
N THR A 194 8.40 -7.53 -3.43
CA THR A 194 7.34 -7.79 -2.46
C THR A 194 7.57 -9.10 -1.71
N ALA A 195 8.01 -10.16 -2.39
CA ALA A 195 8.35 -11.44 -1.75
C ALA A 195 9.49 -11.31 -0.75
N ASP A 196 10.55 -10.58 -1.11
CA ASP A 196 11.70 -10.27 -0.26
C ASP A 196 11.29 -9.49 1.00
N ALA A 197 10.51 -8.42 0.85
CA ALA A 197 10.03 -7.62 1.97
C ALA A 197 9.09 -8.41 2.91
N LEU A 198 8.10 -9.12 2.35
CA LEU A 198 7.18 -9.94 3.15
C LEU A 198 7.88 -11.14 3.79
N GLY A 199 8.89 -11.71 3.13
CA GLY A 199 9.76 -12.74 3.70
C GLY A 199 10.55 -12.22 4.89
N THR A 200 11.08 -10.99 4.79
CA THR A 200 11.77 -10.30 5.90
C THR A 200 10.82 -10.08 7.08
N ALA A 201 9.60 -9.58 6.83
CA ALA A 201 8.58 -9.43 7.87
C ALA A 201 8.18 -10.79 8.49
N ALA A 202 8.09 -11.86 7.70
CA ALA A 202 7.82 -13.18 8.23
C ALA A 202 8.97 -13.69 9.11
N ALA A 203 10.22 -13.38 8.76
CA ALA A 203 11.40 -13.78 9.53
C ALA A 203 11.47 -13.12 10.91
N THR A 204 10.81 -11.97 11.12
CA THR A 204 10.67 -11.33 12.45
C THR A 204 9.52 -11.92 13.28
N GLY A 205 8.81 -12.93 12.76
CA GLY A 205 7.73 -13.63 13.47
C GLY A 205 6.32 -13.17 13.09
N ALA A 206 6.16 -12.20 12.18
CA ALA A 206 4.85 -11.68 11.75
C ALA A 206 4.10 -12.62 10.78
N HIS A 207 4.14 -13.93 11.04
CA HIS A 207 3.62 -14.97 10.15
C HIS A 207 2.12 -14.79 9.84
N ARG A 208 1.30 -14.52 10.85
CA ARG A 208 -0.16 -14.35 10.66
C ARG A 208 -0.48 -13.12 9.81
N THR A 209 0.19 -12.01 10.07
CA THR A 209 0.05 -10.76 9.31
C THR A 209 0.45 -10.97 7.85
N VAL A 210 1.63 -11.53 7.61
CA VAL A 210 2.13 -11.79 6.26
C VAL A 210 1.23 -12.78 5.51
N LEU A 211 0.73 -13.82 6.19
CA LEU A 211 -0.19 -14.78 5.57
C LEU A 211 -1.52 -14.11 5.18
N ALA A 212 -2.08 -13.23 6.01
CA ALA A 212 -3.29 -12.48 5.68
C ALA A 212 -3.10 -11.59 4.43
N VAL A 213 -1.95 -10.92 4.33
CA VAL A 213 -1.56 -10.13 3.15
C VAL A 213 -1.46 -11.00 1.90
N LEU A 214 -0.71 -12.11 1.99
CA LEU A 214 -0.48 -13.01 0.86
C LEU A 214 -1.78 -13.69 0.41
N ALA A 215 -2.64 -14.12 1.34
CA ALA A 215 -3.91 -14.75 1.03
C ALA A 215 -4.85 -13.83 0.23
N ALA A 216 -4.83 -12.52 0.50
CA ALA A 216 -5.60 -11.53 -0.27
C ALA A 216 -4.93 -11.14 -1.60
N MET A 217 -3.61 -11.21 -1.69
CA MET A 217 -2.85 -10.88 -2.90
C MET A 217 -2.85 -12.01 -3.95
N LEU A 218 -2.71 -13.26 -3.51
CA LEU A 218 -2.50 -14.44 -4.35
C LEU A 218 -3.60 -14.70 -5.38
N PRO A 219 -4.91 -14.55 -5.10
CA PRO A 219 -5.96 -14.78 -6.09
C PRO A 219 -5.77 -13.98 -7.38
N GLY A 220 -5.35 -12.72 -7.26
CA GLY A 220 -5.08 -11.87 -8.41
C GLY A 220 -3.91 -12.38 -9.26
N LEU A 221 -2.84 -12.85 -8.61
CA LEU A 221 -1.63 -13.37 -9.27
C LEU A 221 -1.81 -14.76 -9.87
N LEU A 222 -2.61 -15.61 -9.25
CA LEU A 222 -2.88 -16.98 -9.73
C LEU A 222 -3.80 -16.98 -10.96
N ALA A 223 -4.64 -15.94 -11.10
CA ALA A 223 -5.52 -15.75 -12.25
C ALA A 223 -4.79 -15.35 -13.55
N TYR A 224 -3.48 -15.09 -13.53
CA TYR A 224 -2.71 -14.80 -14.74
C TYR A 224 -2.54 -16.04 -15.59
N GLU A 225 -2.84 -15.93 -16.89
CA GLU A 225 -2.54 -16.97 -17.87
C GLU A 225 -1.04 -17.32 -17.89
N LYS A 226 -0.19 -16.29 -17.85
CA LYS A 226 1.27 -16.46 -17.73
C LYS A 226 1.72 -16.16 -16.31
N THR A 227 2.27 -17.17 -15.66
CA THR A 227 2.79 -17.07 -14.29
C THR A 227 3.78 -15.90 -14.15
N PRO A 228 3.52 -14.93 -13.25
CA PRO A 228 4.46 -13.86 -12.96
C PRO A 228 5.78 -14.41 -12.42
N ARG A 229 6.90 -13.80 -12.82
CA ARG A 229 8.21 -14.10 -12.22
C ARG A 229 8.17 -13.76 -10.73
N GLY A 230 8.69 -14.66 -9.88
CA GLY A 230 8.68 -14.48 -8.42
C GLY A 230 7.46 -15.05 -7.69
N LEU A 231 6.43 -15.53 -8.41
CA LEU A 231 5.25 -16.09 -7.74
C LEU A 231 5.61 -17.30 -6.85
N GLY A 232 6.59 -18.11 -7.26
CA GLY A 232 7.09 -19.22 -6.46
C GLY A 232 7.67 -18.78 -5.11
N ASP A 233 8.32 -17.62 -5.05
CA ASP A 233 8.90 -17.09 -3.81
C ASP A 233 7.80 -16.57 -2.87
N LEU A 234 6.79 -15.85 -3.41
CA LEU A 234 5.61 -15.45 -2.62
C LEU A 234 4.87 -16.66 -2.05
N LEU A 235 4.63 -17.70 -2.87
CA LEU A 235 3.99 -18.94 -2.42
C LEU A 235 4.84 -19.65 -1.36
N SER A 236 6.16 -19.62 -1.48
CA SER A 236 7.07 -20.17 -0.48
C SER A 236 6.94 -19.46 0.87
N VAL A 237 6.88 -18.11 0.87
CA VAL A 237 6.67 -17.31 2.09
C VAL A 237 5.29 -17.61 2.68
N ALA A 238 4.24 -17.67 1.86
CA ALA A 238 2.89 -17.98 2.30
C ALA A 238 2.81 -19.37 2.94
N ALA A 239 3.37 -20.40 2.28
CA ALA A 239 3.40 -21.76 2.80
C ALA A 239 4.13 -21.83 4.15
N GLY A 240 5.30 -21.19 4.26
CA GLY A 240 6.06 -21.14 5.51
C GLY A 240 5.31 -20.42 6.65
N CYS A 241 4.55 -19.37 6.34
CA CYS A 241 3.71 -18.70 7.33
C CYS A 241 2.51 -19.57 7.75
N ALA A 242 1.83 -20.20 6.79
CA ALA A 242 0.69 -21.08 7.03
C ALA A 242 1.07 -22.29 7.90
N GLU A 243 2.24 -22.90 7.68
CA GLU A 243 2.74 -24.00 8.50
C GLU A 243 3.02 -23.59 9.94
N ARG A 244 3.46 -22.34 10.17
CA ARG A 244 3.84 -21.85 11.51
C ARG A 244 2.67 -21.34 12.33
N CYS A 245 1.70 -20.68 11.70
CA CYS A 245 0.58 -20.04 12.42
C CYS A 245 -0.80 -20.63 12.09
N GLY A 246 -0.86 -21.62 11.21
CA GLY A 246 -2.10 -22.17 10.67
C GLY A 246 -2.81 -21.21 9.71
N THR A 247 -3.91 -21.68 9.13
CA THR A 247 -4.76 -20.93 8.18
C THR A 247 -6.06 -20.42 8.81
N GLY A 248 -6.19 -20.51 10.14
CA GLY A 248 -7.39 -20.08 10.87
C GLY A 248 -7.79 -18.63 10.58
N GLY A 249 -9.05 -18.42 10.20
CA GLY A 249 -9.60 -17.11 9.81
C GLY A 249 -9.34 -16.72 8.35
N ILE A 250 -8.63 -17.55 7.58
CA ILE A 250 -8.34 -17.32 6.16
C ILE A 250 -9.16 -18.32 5.33
N GLY A 251 -9.98 -17.79 4.42
CA GLY A 251 -10.74 -18.63 3.49
C GLY A 251 -9.86 -19.30 2.42
N PRO A 252 -10.38 -20.31 1.71
CA PRO A 252 -9.66 -20.94 0.61
C PRO A 252 -9.19 -19.93 -0.45
N ILE A 253 -7.93 -20.05 -0.88
CA ILE A 253 -7.33 -19.14 -1.86
C ILE A 253 -7.76 -19.58 -3.28
N ALA A 254 -8.50 -18.72 -3.97
CA ALA A 254 -8.93 -18.99 -5.35
C ALA A 254 -7.74 -19.21 -6.29
N GLY A 255 -7.83 -20.23 -7.16
CA GLY A 255 -6.78 -20.62 -8.11
C GLY A 255 -5.62 -21.43 -7.51
N LEU A 256 -5.56 -21.60 -6.18
CA LEU A 256 -4.47 -22.34 -5.53
C LEU A 256 -4.49 -23.83 -5.87
N ALA A 257 -5.65 -24.48 -5.74
CA ALA A 257 -5.82 -25.90 -6.03
C ALA A 257 -5.53 -26.23 -7.49
N GLU A 258 -6.01 -25.40 -8.42
CA GLU A 258 -5.71 -25.54 -9.85
C GLU A 258 -4.21 -25.44 -10.11
N THR A 259 -3.55 -24.44 -9.52
CA THR A 259 -2.10 -24.22 -9.69
C THR A 259 -1.28 -25.39 -9.10
N ALA A 260 -1.69 -25.92 -7.95
CA ALA A 260 -1.08 -27.09 -7.33
C ALA A 260 -1.25 -28.37 -8.17
N GLY A 261 -2.37 -28.50 -8.89
CA GLY A 261 -2.67 -29.65 -9.75
C GLY A 261 -2.04 -29.61 -11.14
N ARG A 262 -1.33 -28.54 -11.51
CA ARG A 262 -0.67 -28.42 -12.83
C ARG A 262 0.44 -29.46 -12.98
N LYS A 263 0.56 -30.03 -14.18
CA LYS A 263 1.66 -30.94 -14.53
C LYS A 263 2.98 -30.16 -14.54
N GLY A 264 3.95 -30.58 -13.73
CA GLY A 264 5.29 -30.02 -13.71
C GLY A 264 5.91 -30.02 -12.31
N SER A 265 7.21 -29.73 -12.24
CA SER A 265 8.00 -29.67 -11.00
C SER A 265 8.47 -28.26 -10.65
N SER A 266 7.87 -27.24 -11.28
CA SER A 266 8.25 -25.84 -11.04
C SER A 266 8.10 -25.47 -9.58
N GLN A 267 8.92 -24.52 -9.11
CA GLN A 267 8.82 -24.01 -7.74
C GLN A 267 7.40 -23.52 -7.42
N THR A 268 6.74 -22.83 -8.36
CA THR A 268 5.35 -22.37 -8.20
C THR A 268 4.40 -23.52 -7.90
N VAL A 269 4.44 -24.62 -8.68
CA VAL A 269 3.56 -25.78 -8.46
C VAL A 269 3.85 -26.44 -7.11
N ARG A 270 5.13 -26.64 -6.79
CA ARG A 270 5.54 -27.26 -5.51
C ARG A 270 5.12 -26.43 -4.29
N GLN A 271 5.34 -25.12 -4.33
CA GLN A 271 4.97 -24.24 -3.21
C GLN A 271 3.45 -24.00 -3.15
N ALA A 272 2.74 -24.01 -4.27
CA ALA A 272 1.28 -23.99 -4.28
C ALA A 272 0.70 -25.25 -3.62
N ALA A 273 1.22 -26.43 -3.95
CA ALA A 273 0.82 -27.68 -3.31
C ALA A 273 1.14 -27.70 -1.80
N ARG A 274 2.32 -27.18 -1.42
CA ARG A 274 2.72 -27.03 -0.02
C ARG A 274 1.78 -26.11 0.75
N LEU A 275 1.42 -24.95 0.19
CA LEU A 275 0.46 -24.03 0.80
C LEU A 275 -0.93 -24.66 0.89
N LEU A 276 -1.38 -25.35 -0.17
CA LEU A 276 -2.69 -26.00 -0.20
C LEU A 276 -2.84 -27.05 0.92
N ALA A 277 -1.78 -27.81 1.20
CA ALA A 277 -1.77 -28.81 2.26
C ALA A 277 -1.91 -28.23 3.68
N ALA A 278 -1.70 -26.92 3.86
CA ALA A 278 -1.92 -26.23 5.14
C ALA A 278 -3.38 -25.75 5.32
N PHE A 279 -4.22 -25.86 4.29
CA PHE A 279 -5.66 -25.63 4.40
C PHE A 279 -6.39 -26.97 4.70
N PRO A 280 -7.42 -26.94 5.57
CA PRO A 280 -8.22 -28.12 5.89
C PRO A 280 -9.11 -28.59 4.73
#